data_AF-A0A5D0QS95-F1
#
_entry.id   AF-A0A5D0QS95-F1
#
_cell.length_a   1.000
_cell.length_b   1.000
_cell.length_c   1.000
_cell.angle_alpha   90.00
_cell.angle_beta   90.00
_cell.angle_gamma   90.00
#
_symmetry.space_group_name_H-M   'P 1'
#
loop_
_entity.id
_entity.type
_entity.pdbx_description
1 polymer ?
#
loop_
_entity_poly.entity_id
_entity_poly.type
_entity_poly.pdbx_seq_one_letter_code
_entity_poly.pdbx_strand_id
1 'polypeptide(L)' 'MSWVDLLTRWELIEADLHSEYGIDLDRSAMLRGRSWRWLRTRIAGLLVCDSRLARALDPGDERPGRRR' A
#
# COMPACT_ATOMS: atom_id res chain seq x y z
N MET A 1 3.31 9.93 9.75
CA MET A 1 2.53 8.83 9.16
C MET A 1 2.56 7.65 10.12
N SER A 2 1.40 7.15 10.58
CA SER A 2 1.34 6.00 11.50
C SER A 2 0.99 4.69 10.76
N TRP A 3 1.30 3.55 11.39
CA TRP A 3 0.87 2.24 10.88
C TRP A 3 -0.65 2.09 10.85
N VAL A 4 -1.36 2.78 11.75
CA VAL A 4 -2.83 2.76 11.79
C VAL A 4 -3.39 3.41 10.53
N ASP A 5 -2.91 4.60 10.16
CA ASP A 5 -3.36 5.30 8.95
C ASP A 5 -3.17 4.47 7.69
N LEU A 6 -2.05 3.74 7.64
CA LEU A 6 -1.72 2.86 6.53
C LEU A 6 -2.67 1.66 6.47
N LEU A 7 -2.90 0.98 7.59
CA LEU A 7 -3.77 -0.21 7.64
C LEU A 7 -5.25 0.12 7.46
N THR A 8 -5.70 1.35 7.74
CA THR A 8 -7.05 1.82 7.40
C THR A 8 -7.31 1.82 5.89
N ARG A 9 -6.25 1.83 5.07
CA ARG A 9 -6.31 1.80 3.60
C ARG A 9 -6.03 0.40 3.05
N TRP A 10 -6.61 -0.62 3.69
CA TRP A 10 -6.33 -2.03 3.38
C TRP A 10 -6.60 -2.39 1.91
N GLU A 11 -7.67 -1.88 1.31
CA GLU A 11 -8.02 -2.13 -0.09
C GLU A 11 -6.92 -1.65 -1.07
N LEU A 12 -6.28 -0.51 -0.78
CA LEU A 12 -5.14 -0.02 -1.57
C LEU A 12 -3.92 -0.92 -1.41
N ILE A 13 -3.67 -1.39 -0.18
CA ILE A 13 -2.59 -2.35 0.10
C ILE A 13 -2.80 -3.63 -0.69
N GLU A 14 -4.03 -4.18 -0.69
CA GLU A 14 -4.36 -5.39 -1.45
C GLU A 14 -4.17 -5.21 -2.95
N ALA A 15 -4.71 -4.12 -3.52
CA ALA A 15 -4.59 -3.82 -4.94
C ALA A 15 -3.13 -3.63 -5.38
N ASP A 16 -2.33 -2.93 -4.57
CA ASP A 16 -0.93 -2.69 -4.87
C ASP A 16 -0.06 -3.93 -4.63
N LEU A 17 -0.37 -4.76 -3.62
CA LEU A 17 0.28 -6.07 -3.47
C LEU A 17 0.02 -6.97 -4.68
N HIS A 18 -1.21 -6.95 -5.20
CA HIS A 18 -1.55 -7.71 -6.40
C HIS A 18 -0.81 -7.15 -7.62
N SER A 19 -0.90 -5.85 -7.88
CA SER A 19 -0.34 -5.27 -9.11
C SER A 19 1.18 -5.23 -9.14
N GLU A 20 1.85 -4.91 -8.03
CA GLU A 20 3.32 -4.76 -7.98
C GLU A 20 4.05 -6.09 -7.72
N TYR A 21 3.41 -7.02 -6.99
CA TYR A 21 4.07 -8.26 -6.56
C TYR A 21 3.34 -9.54 -6.98
N GLY A 22 2.19 -9.45 -7.66
CA GLY A 22 1.36 -10.62 -7.98
C GLY A 22 0.78 -11.31 -6.74
N ILE A 23 0.70 -10.59 -5.61
CA ILE A 23 0.23 -11.11 -4.33
C ILE A 23 -1.26 -10.85 -4.20
N ASP A 24 -2.05 -11.92 -4.28
CA ASP A 24 -3.48 -11.90 -4.01
C ASP A 24 -3.75 -12.39 -2.59
N LEU A 25 -4.22 -11.50 -1.72
CA LEU A 25 -4.50 -11.81 -0.31
C LEU A 25 -5.83 -12.58 -0.13
N ASP A 26 -6.74 -12.52 -1.11
CA ASP A 26 -8.03 -13.22 -1.07
C ASP A 26 -7.87 -14.73 -1.42
N ARG A 27 -6.72 -15.12 -2.01
CA ARG A 27 -6.35 -16.53 -2.12
C ARG A 27 -6.16 -17.15 -0.73
N SER A 28 -7.19 -17.87 -0.30
CA SER A 28 -7.26 -18.58 0.98
C SER A 28 -5.97 -19.34 1.25
N ALA A 29 -5.30 -18.96 2.35
CA ALA A 29 -4.07 -19.52 2.94
C ALA A 29 -2.77 -18.72 2.77
N MET A 30 -2.69 -17.71 1.90
CA MET A 30 -1.39 -17.09 1.63
C MET A 30 -0.73 -16.49 2.90
N LEU A 31 -1.53 -15.87 3.78
CA LEU A 31 -1.04 -15.30 5.04
C LEU A 31 -0.82 -16.35 6.15
N ARG A 32 -1.47 -17.53 6.08
CA ARG A 32 -1.34 -18.56 7.15
C ARG A 32 0.05 -19.18 7.23
N GLY A 33 0.78 -19.23 6.11
CA GLY A 33 2.14 -19.78 6.04
C GLY A 33 3.26 -18.73 6.12
N ARG A 34 2.93 -17.45 6.37
CA ARG A 34 3.90 -16.34 6.30
C ARG A 34 3.90 -15.55 7.61
N SER A 35 5.08 -15.05 7.98
CA SER A 35 5.20 -14.21 9.16
C SER A 35 4.66 -12.80 8.91
N TRP A 36 4.22 -12.11 9.96
CA TRP A 36 3.87 -10.69 9.86
C TRP A 36 5.01 -9.83 9.28
N ARG A 37 6.26 -10.15 9.64
CA ARG A 37 7.45 -9.48 9.07
C ARG A 37 7.52 -9.59 7.55
N TRP A 38 7.11 -10.73 6.98
CA TRP A 38 7.06 -10.93 5.54
C TRP A 38 6.13 -9.91 4.87
N LEU A 39 4.89 -9.81 5.36
CA LEU A 39 3.89 -8.87 4.84
C LEU A 39 4.32 -7.41 5.05
N ARG A 40 4.77 -7.07 6.27
CA ARG A 40 5.24 -5.72 6.63
C ARG A 40 6.34 -5.22 5.69
N THR A 41 7.26 -6.09 5.27
CA THR A 41 8.35 -5.73 4.36
C THR A 41 7.84 -5.36 2.97
N ARG A 42 6.80 -6.05 2.46
CA ARG A 42 6.20 -5.73 1.16
C ARG A 42 5.37 -4.46 1.21
N ILE A 43 4.61 -4.26 2.29
CA ILE A 43 3.91 -3.00 2.53
C ILE A 43 4.89 -1.82 2.56
N ALA A 44 6.04 -1.96 3.22
CA ALA A 44 7.07 -0.91 3.20
C ALA A 44 7.64 -0.66 1.79
N GLY A 45 7.78 -1.72 0.98
CA GLY A 45 8.19 -1.60 -0.43
C GLY A 45 7.20 -0.78 -1.27
N LEU A 46 5.89 -0.95 -1.03
CA LEU A 46 4.86 -0.15 -1.70
C LEU A 46 5.01 1.35 -1.44
N LEU A 47 5.52 1.76 -0.28
CA LEU A 47 5.75 3.17 0.04
C LEU A 47 6.96 3.79 -0.67
N VAL A 48 7.85 2.96 -1.22
CA VAL A 48 9.04 3.40 -1.95
C VAL A 48 8.79 3.40 -3.47
N CYS A 49 7.86 2.56 -3.93
CA CYS A 49 7.41 2.53 -5.33
C CYS A 49 6.34 3.60 -5.59
N ASP A 50 6.12 3.93 -6.87
CA ASP A 50 5.04 4.81 -7.32
C ASP A 50 3.67 4.09 -7.29
N SER A 51 3.24 3.71 -6.09
CA SER A 51 2.03 2.93 -5.82
C SER A 51 0.82 3.82 -5.52
N ARG A 52 -0.39 3.26 -5.57
CA ARG A 52 -1.62 3.99 -5.18
C ARG A 52 -1.58 4.35 -3.71
N LEU A 53 -1.10 3.44 -2.87
CA LEU A 53 -0.91 3.63 -1.45
C LEU A 53 0.05 4.79 -1.15
N ALA A 54 1.19 4.86 -1.85
CA ALA A 54 2.15 5.95 -1.68
C ALA A 54 1.52 7.31 -2.02
N ARG A 55 0.84 7.42 -3.17
CA ARG A 55 0.14 8.67 -3.58
C ARG A 55 -1.02 9.04 -2.65
N ALA A 56 -1.74 8.07 -2.11
CA ALA A 56 -2.84 8.32 -1.18
C ALA A 56 -2.37 8.82 0.20
N LEU A 57 -1.12 8.53 0.56
CA LEU A 57 -0.51 8.94 1.81
C LEU A 57 0.31 10.23 1.69
N ASP A 58 0.75 10.54 0.47
CA ASP A 58 1.35 11.82 0.09
C ASP A 58 0.62 12.36 -1.15
N PRO A 59 -0.56 12.98 -0.98
CA PRO A 59 -1.31 13.56 -2.10
C PRO A 59 -0.57 14.71 -2.81
N GLY A 60 0.63 15.08 -2.34
CA GLY A 60 1.28 16.33 -2.69
C GLY A 60 0.51 17.52 -2.12
N ASP A 61 1.18 18.66 -2.07
CA ASP A 61 0.54 19.95 -1.79
C ASP A 61 -0.33 20.30 -3.03
N GLU A 62 -1.45 19.60 -3.24
CA GLU A 62 -2.51 20.01 -4.17
C GLU A 62 -3.16 21.28 -3.59
N ARG A 63 -2.40 22.39 -3.61
CA ARG A 63 -2.97 23.73 -3.51
C ARG A 63 -3.78 23.94 -4.78
N PRO A 64 -5.10 24.17 -4.67
CA PRO A 64 -5.89 24.54 -5.83
C PRO A 64 -5.47 25.96 -6.25
N GLY A 65 -4.50 26.09 -7.16
CA GLY A 65 -3.99 27.43 -7.49
C GLY A 65 -2.85 27.55 -8.49
N ARG A 66 -2.60 26.57 -9.37
CA ARG A 66 -1.68 26.81 -10.49
C ARG A 66 -2.05 26.07 -11.76
N ARG A 67 -3.22 26.42 -12.31
CA ARG A 67 -3.41 26.44 -13.76
C ARG A 67 -3.31 27.90 -14.18
N ARG A 68 -2.22 28.26 -14.85
CA ARG A 68 -2.08 29.52 -15.59
C ARG A 68 -2.77 29.39 -16.93
#